data_AF-A0A8T9B5U6-F1
#
_entry.id   AF-A0A8T9B5U6-F1
#
_cell.length_a   1.000
_cell.length_b   1.000
_cell.length_c   1.000
_cell.angle_alpha   90.00
_cell.angle_beta   90.00
_cell.angle_gamma   90.00
#
_symmetry.space_group_name_H-M   'P 1'
#
loop_
_entity.id
_entity.type
_entity.pdbx_description
1 polymer ?
#
loop_
_entity_poly.entity_id
_entity_poly.type
_entity_poly.pdbx_seq_one_letter_code
_entity_poly.pdbx_strand_id
1 'polypeptide(L)'
;MGVTYAELSTYGTLRRVERLGPWGMWSKLLHQWSDKLSPKDIYTKVRFFFYNYGINRHKLTTLTPSVHAVNYGVDDNRYDMRQFLYPSMDWAYRKIERRLEAMGERAEVVAGKKDE
;
A
#
# COMPACT_ATOMS: atom_id res chain seq x y z
N MET A 1 -4.07 11.84 -8.19
CA MET A 1 -3.95 10.75 -7.19
C MET A 1 -2.50 10.38 -6.87
N GLY A 2 -1.47 10.67 -7.68
CA GLY A 2 -0.08 10.29 -7.34
C GLY A 2 0.26 8.80 -7.56
N VAL A 3 -0.73 8.00 -7.96
CA VAL A 3 -0.63 6.58 -8.32
C VAL A 3 -1.56 6.29 -9.50
N THR A 4 -1.27 5.28 -10.30
CA THR A 4 -2.12 4.86 -11.44
C THR A 4 -3.31 4.01 -10.99
N TYR A 5 -4.33 3.86 -11.83
CA TYR A 5 -5.47 2.98 -11.51
C TYR A 5 -5.07 1.50 -11.40
N ALA A 6 -4.10 1.04 -12.19
CA ALA A 6 -3.58 -0.32 -12.10
C ALA A 6 -2.88 -0.57 -10.76
N GLU A 7 -2.05 0.38 -10.32
CA GLU A 7 -1.45 0.35 -8.98
C GLU A 7 -2.52 0.37 -7.89
N LEU A 8 -3.55 1.22 -8.03
CA LEU A 8 -4.62 1.35 -7.05
C LEU A 8 -5.44 0.06 -6.89
N SER A 9 -5.76 -0.62 -7.99
CA SER A 9 -6.44 -1.92 -7.96
C SER A 9 -5.58 -2.98 -7.24
N THR A 10 -4.26 -2.94 -7.47
CA THR A 10 -3.30 -3.81 -6.78
C THR A 10 -3.29 -3.52 -5.27
N TYR A 11 -3.18 -2.25 -4.85
CA TYR A 11 -3.22 -1.87 -3.44
C TYR A 11 -4.54 -2.27 -2.76
N GLY A 12 -5.69 -2.07 -3.43
CA GLY A 12 -7.00 -2.46 -2.92
C GLY A 12 -7.09 -3.96 -2.64
N THR A 13 -6.65 -4.76 -3.61
CA THR A 13 -6.61 -6.23 -3.48
C THR A 13 -5.68 -6.67 -2.35
N LEU A 14 -4.45 -6.17 -2.30
CA LEU A 14 -3.49 -6.50 -1.25
C LEU A 14 -4.00 -6.12 0.14
N ARG A 15 -4.66 -4.96 0.28
CA ARG A 15 -5.19 -4.46 1.56
C ARG A 15 -6.43 -5.22 2.05
N ARG A 16 -7.37 -5.56 1.17
CA ARG A 16 -8.68 -6.15 1.55
C ARG A 16 -8.75 -7.66 1.41
N VAL A 17 -8.20 -8.20 0.31
CA VAL A 17 -8.26 -9.63 -0.01
C VAL A 17 -7.11 -10.37 0.66
N GLU A 18 -5.87 -9.92 0.46
CA GLU A 18 -4.68 -10.50 1.10
C GLU A 18 -4.46 -10.01 2.54
N ARG A 19 -5.27 -9.04 3.01
CA ARG A 19 -5.27 -8.51 4.39
C ARG A 19 -3.91 -7.95 4.84
N LEU A 20 -3.17 -7.34 3.91
CA LEU A 20 -1.84 -6.81 4.18
C LEU A 20 -1.90 -5.36 4.68
N GLY A 21 -1.18 -5.09 5.77
CA GLY A 21 -0.83 -3.73 6.22
C GLY A 21 0.38 -3.17 5.45
N PRO A 22 0.91 -1.99 5.84
CA PRO A 22 2.01 -1.34 5.10
C PRO A 22 3.25 -2.22 4.89
N TRP A 23 3.71 -2.89 5.95
CA TRP A 23 4.85 -3.81 5.88
C TRP A 23 4.58 -5.00 4.95
N GLY A 24 3.41 -5.64 5.10
CA GLY A 24 3.04 -6.80 4.29
C GLY A 24 2.91 -6.45 2.81
N MET A 25 2.26 -5.31 2.52
CA MET A 25 2.10 -4.80 1.17
C MET A 25 3.46 -4.49 0.54
N TRP A 26 4.32 -3.76 1.24
CA TRP A 26 5.68 -3.48 0.77
C TRP A 26 6.46 -4.77 0.50
N SER A 27 6.46 -5.72 1.44
CA SER A 27 7.18 -7.00 1.28
C SER A 27 6.67 -7.82 0.09
N LYS A 28 5.36 -7.80 -0.19
CA LYS A 28 4.78 -8.50 -1.34
C LYS A 28 5.16 -7.82 -2.66
N LEU A 29 5.06 -6.49 -2.69
CA LEU A 29 5.38 -5.68 -3.86
C LEU A 29 6.86 -5.72 -4.23
N LEU A 30 7.76 -5.92 -3.26
CA LEU A 30 9.17 -6.17 -3.54
C LEU A 30 9.36 -7.34 -4.52
N HIS A 31 8.55 -8.39 -4.41
CA HIS A 31 8.62 -9.52 -5.34
C HIS A 31 7.90 -9.22 -6.65
N GLN A 32 6.70 -8.62 -6.57
CA GLN A 32 5.85 -8.39 -7.75
C GLN A 32 6.37 -7.29 -8.69
N TRP A 33 7.07 -6.29 -8.17
CA TRP A 33 7.56 -5.11 -8.92
C TRP A 33 9.08 -4.98 -8.89
N SER A 34 9.80 -6.05 -8.53
CA SER A 34 11.28 -6.08 -8.46
C SER A 34 11.96 -5.63 -9.75
N ASP A 35 11.32 -5.91 -10.89
CA ASP A 35 11.77 -5.61 -12.24
C ASP A 35 11.54 -4.15 -12.67
N LYS A 36 10.66 -3.43 -11.97
CA LYS A 36 10.21 -2.08 -12.38
C LYS A 36 10.61 -0.98 -11.43
N LEU A 37 10.66 -1.26 -10.13
CA LEU A 37 10.81 -0.25 -9.09
C LEU A 37 11.83 -0.70 -8.05
N SER A 38 12.59 0.28 -7.53
CA SER A 38 13.50 0.01 -6.42
C SER A 38 12.72 -0.25 -5.13
N PRO A 39 13.29 -0.97 -4.15
CA PRO A 39 12.69 -1.13 -2.82
C PRO A 39 12.23 0.19 -2.18
N LYS A 40 12.99 1.28 -2.38
CA LYS A 40 12.66 2.61 -1.87
C LYS A 40 11.52 3.30 -2.62
N ASP A 41 11.44 3.14 -3.93
CA ASP A 41 10.31 3.65 -4.73
C ASP A 41 9.00 2.97 -4.32
N ILE A 42 9.05 1.65 -4.13
CA ILE A 42 7.92 0.87 -3.63
C ILE A 42 7.51 1.38 -2.24
N TYR A 43 8.47 1.65 -1.34
CA TYR A 43 8.16 2.23 -0.02
C TYR A 43 7.47 3.58 -0.14
N THR A 44 7.98 4.48 -0.99
CA THR A 44 7.38 5.81 -1.21
C THR A 44 5.92 5.70 -1.65
N LYS A 45 5.63 4.80 -2.60
CA LYS A 45 4.27 4.54 -3.08
C LYS A 45 3.36 3.93 -2.01
N VAL A 46 3.83 2.91 -1.28
CA VAL A 46 3.06 2.27 -0.20
C VAL A 46 2.75 3.26 0.92
N ARG A 47 3.74 4.07 1.33
CA ARG A 47 3.56 5.12 2.34
C ARG A 47 2.54 6.15 1.89
N PHE A 48 2.64 6.61 0.64
CA PHE A 48 1.69 7.54 0.06
C PHE A 48 0.25 6.96 0.06
N PHE A 49 0.07 5.70 -0.33
CA PHE A 49 -1.23 5.03 -0.31
C PHE A 49 -1.82 4.97 1.11
N PHE A 50 -1.07 4.46 2.09
CA PHE A 50 -1.58 4.31 3.45
C PHE A 50 -1.81 5.63 4.18
N TYR A 51 -0.99 6.66 3.89
CA TYR A 51 -1.22 8.02 4.37
C TYR A 51 -2.57 8.56 3.87
N ASN A 52 -2.79 8.54 2.55
CA ASN A 52 -4.03 9.03 1.95
C ASN A 52 -5.24 8.20 2.37
N TYR A 53 -5.08 6.88 2.50
CA TYR A 53 -6.12 6.00 3.02
C TYR A 53 -6.50 6.37 4.46
N GLY A 54 -5.52 6.58 5.34
CA GLY A 54 -5.74 6.93 6.74
C GLY A 54 -6.47 8.26 6.91
N ILE A 55 -5.96 9.32 6.28
CA ILE A 55 -6.56 10.66 6.43
C ILE A 55 -7.96 10.77 5.82
N ASN A 56 -8.27 9.97 4.79
CA ASN A 56 -9.55 10.02 4.09
C ASN A 56 -10.55 8.96 4.54
N ARG A 57 -10.21 8.04 5.47
CA ARG A 57 -11.11 6.93 5.79
C ARG A 57 -12.46 7.39 6.33
N HIS A 58 -12.49 8.48 7.09
CA HIS A 58 -13.74 9.08 7.58
C HIS A 58 -14.74 9.42 6.46
N LYS A 59 -14.32 9.64 5.21
CA LYS A 59 -15.23 9.87 4.09
C LYS A 59 -16.06 8.64 3.74
N LEU A 60 -15.61 7.44 4.13
CA LEU A 60 -16.33 6.20 3.87
C LEU A 60 -17.47 5.94 4.85
N THR A 61 -17.51 6.64 6.00
CA THR A 61 -18.61 6.50 6.97
C THR A 61 -19.91 7.17 6.49
N THR A 62 -19.79 8.15 5.59
CA THR A 62 -20.91 8.90 5.00
C THR A 62 -21.07 8.67 3.50
N LEU A 63 -20.35 7.70 2.93
CA LEU A 63 -20.43 7.39 1.51
C LEU A 63 -21.81 6.81 1.15
N THR A 64 -22.37 7.24 0.02
CA THR A 64 -23.61 6.69 -0.52
C THR A 64 -23.50 5.17 -0.71
N PRO A 65 -24.53 4.39 -0.32
CA PRO A 65 -24.57 2.96 -0.58
C PRO A 65 -24.35 2.66 -2.06
N SER A 66 -23.52 1.65 -2.35
CA SER A 66 -23.18 1.26 -3.72
C SER A 66 -23.36 -0.25 -3.92
N VAL A 67 -23.51 -0.67 -5.18
CA VAL A 67 -23.61 -2.08 -5.54
C VAL A 67 -22.28 -2.79 -5.23
N HIS A 68 -22.37 -3.94 -4.60
CA HIS A 68 -21.21 -4.79 -4.37
C HIS A 68 -20.84 -5.54 -5.66
N ALA A 69 -19.72 -5.15 -6.29
CA ALA A 69 -19.25 -5.74 -7.55
C ALA A 69 -17.82 -6.32 -7.48
N VAL A 70 -17.04 -5.98 -6.45
CA VAL A 70 -15.63 -6.38 -6.32
C VAL A 70 -15.28 -6.80 -4.90
N ASN A 71 -14.43 -7.82 -4.78
CA ASN A 71 -13.99 -8.38 -3.50
C ASN A 71 -13.02 -7.47 -2.71
N TYR A 72 -12.52 -6.39 -3.32
CA TYR A 72 -11.73 -5.37 -2.64
C TYR A 72 -12.54 -4.10 -2.32
N GLY A 73 -13.87 -4.19 -2.32
CA GLY A 73 -14.76 -3.10 -1.97
C GLY A 73 -14.43 -2.47 -0.60
N VAL A 74 -14.74 -1.17 -0.47
CA VAL A 74 -14.37 -0.35 0.69
C VAL A 74 -15.59 0.13 1.51
N ASP A 75 -16.78 -0.40 1.24
CA ASP A 75 -18.01 -0.04 1.94
C ASP A 75 -17.90 -0.36 3.45
N ASP A 76 -17.93 0.70 4.27
CA ASP A 76 -17.71 0.61 5.71
C ASP A 76 -18.97 0.12 6.46
N ASN A 77 -20.14 0.23 5.83
CA ASN A 77 -21.42 -0.12 6.46
C ASN A 77 -21.64 -1.64 6.57
N ARG A 78 -21.16 -2.42 5.60
CA ARG A 78 -21.49 -3.86 5.51
C ARG A 78 -20.31 -4.76 5.19
N TYR A 79 -19.30 -4.26 4.49
CA TYR A 79 -18.30 -5.15 3.87
C TYR A 79 -16.88 -5.02 4.43
N ASP A 80 -16.42 -3.81 4.70
CA ASP A 80 -15.05 -3.50 5.10
C ASP A 80 -15.06 -2.66 6.37
N MET A 81 -15.70 -3.15 7.44
CA MET A 81 -15.77 -2.44 8.73
C MET A 81 -14.38 -2.17 9.29
N ARG A 82 -14.00 -0.89 9.42
CA ARG A 82 -12.69 -0.49 9.95
C ARG A 82 -12.78 0.77 10.79
N GLN A 83 -11.69 1.06 11.51
CA GLN A 83 -11.52 2.37 12.15
C GLN A 83 -11.51 3.46 11.09
N PHE A 84 -12.03 4.64 11.43
CA PHE A 84 -12.01 5.82 10.56
C PHE A 84 -11.13 6.95 11.09
N LEU A 85 -10.73 6.89 12.36
CA LEU A 85 -9.72 7.76 12.96
C LEU A 85 -8.43 6.94 13.16
N TYR A 86 -7.54 6.99 12.16
CA TYR A 86 -6.27 6.28 12.24
C TYR A 86 -5.18 7.13 12.89
N PRO A 87 -4.34 6.54 13.75
CA PRO A 87 -3.04 7.12 14.05
C PRO A 87 -2.11 6.98 12.84
N SER A 88 -0.96 7.65 12.89
CA SER A 88 0.11 7.35 11.93
C SER A 88 0.57 5.90 12.07
N MET A 89 0.90 5.24 10.95
CA MET A 89 1.36 3.85 10.92
C MET A 89 2.88 3.74 11.17
N ASP A 90 3.40 4.55 12.09
CA ASP A 90 4.84 4.77 12.27
C ASP A 90 5.61 3.51 12.58
N TRP A 91 5.03 2.58 13.34
CA TRP A 91 5.69 1.30 13.62
C TRP A 91 6.02 0.54 12.34
N ALA A 92 5.07 0.51 11.39
CA ALA A 92 5.28 -0.17 10.12
C ALA A 92 6.29 0.59 9.25
N TYR A 93 6.21 1.92 9.22
CA TYR A 93 7.15 2.76 8.46
C TYR A 93 8.59 2.61 8.97
N ARG A 94 8.82 2.73 10.28
CA ARG A 94 10.14 2.50 10.89
C ARG A 94 10.68 1.10 10.62
N LYS A 95 9.80 0.09 10.57
CA LYS A 95 10.20 -1.28 10.24
C LYS A 95 10.68 -1.39 8.78
N ILE A 96 10.01 -0.73 7.84
CA ILE A 96 10.44 -0.66 6.44
C ILE A 96 11.75 0.10 6.33
N GLU A 97 11.86 1.27 6.96
CA GLU A 97 13.07 2.10 6.94
C GLU A 97 14.30 1.34 7.45
N ARG A 98 14.20 0.66 8.60
CA ARG A 98 15.29 -0.22 9.10
C ARG A 98 15.67 -1.31 8.11
N ARG A 99 14.70 -1.84 7.35
CA ARG A 99 14.98 -2.87 6.34
C ARG A 99 15.65 -2.27 5.11
N LEU A 100 15.25 -1.08 4.68
CA LEU A 100 15.89 -0.34 3.60
C LEU A 100 17.32 0.04 3.97
N GLU A 101 17.56 0.51 5.20
CA GLU A 101 18.90 0.77 5.73
C GLU A 101 19.77 -0.50 5.70
N ALA A 102 19.23 -1.64 6.14
CA ALA A 102 19.93 -2.92 6.08
C ALA A 102 20.20 -3.43 4.64
N MET A 103 19.46 -2.94 3.64
CA MET A 103 19.68 -3.27 2.22
C MET A 103 20.80 -2.41 1.60
N GLY A 104 21.12 -1.24 2.18
CA GLY A 104 22.12 -0.31 1.65
C GLY A 104 21.82 0.10 0.21
N GLU A 105 22.83 0.08 -0.65
CA GLU A 105 22.73 0.47 -2.07
C GLU A 105 21.68 -0.33 -2.86
N ARG A 106 21.40 -1.58 -2.45
CA ARG A 106 20.38 -2.42 -3.10
C ARG A 106 18.96 -1.86 -2.95
N ALA A 107 18.73 -0.96 -1.99
CA ALA A 107 17.43 -0.32 -1.78
C ALA A 107 17.08 0.68 -2.89
N GLU A 108 18.09 1.24 -3.56
CA GLU A 108 17.94 2.29 -4.58
C GLU A 108 17.93 1.70 -6.01
N VAL A 109 18.39 0.45 -6.17
CA VAL A 109 18.55 -0.19 -7.49
C VAL A 109 17.35 -1.07 -7.82
N VAL A 110 16.90 -1.03 -9.08
CA VAL A 110 15.89 -1.94 -9.63
C VAL A 110 16.54 -3.30 -9.90
N ALA A 111 15.94 -4.39 -9.43
CA ALA A 111 16.49 -5.72 -9.65
C ALA A 111 16.40 -6.07 -11.14
N GLY A 112 17.52 -6.49 -11.74
CA GLY A 112 17.61 -6.82 -13.16
C GLY A 112 18.18 -5.72 -14.07
N LYS A 113 18.45 -4.52 -13.53
CA LYS A 113 19.17 -3.44 -14.25
C LYS A 113 20.71 -3.50 -14.03
N LYS A 114 21.27 -4.71 -13.95
CA LYS A 114 22.72 -4.91 -14.02
C LYS A 114 23.09 -5.25 -15.46
N ASP A 115 23.87 -4.35 -16.06
CA ASP A 115 24.67 -4.52 -17.28
C ASP A 115 23.89 -4.51 -18.62
N GLU A 116 23.58 -3.29 -19.09
CA GLU A 116 23.86 -2.89 -20.48
C GLU A 116 24.96 -1.83 -20.47
#